data_AF-A0A5S9X9L8-F1
#
_entry.id   AF-A0A5S9X9L8-F1
#
_cell.length_a   1.000
_cell.length_b   1.000
_cell.length_c   1.000
_cell.angle_alpha   90.00
_cell.angle_beta   90.00
_cell.angle_gamma   90.00
#
_symmetry.space_group_name_H-M   'P 1'
#
loop_
_entity.id
_entity.type
_entity.pdbx_description
1 polymer ?
#
loop_
_entity_poly.entity_id
_entity_poly.type
_entity_poly.pdbx_seq_one_letter_code
_entity_poly.pdbx_strand_id
1 'polypeptide(L)' 'MLEILVGYYPMLPDQAAIVCAVCFGEPPKAPEECSDDLKSFMDCCLRKKASERWTASQLLNHPFLLHQD' A
#
# COMPACT_ATOMS: atom_id res chain seq x y z
N MET A 1 -0.43 7.02 5.30
CA MET A 1 0.40 5.86 5.70
C MET A 1 1.65 5.76 4.84
N LEU A 2 1.55 5.62 3.52
CA LEU A 2 2.73 5.58 2.62
C LEU A 2 3.60 6.85 2.74
N GLU A 3 2.99 8.04 2.69
CA GLU A 3 3.71 9.33 2.82
C GLU A 3 4.54 9.45 4.10
N ILE A 4 4.07 8.84 5.19
CA ILE A 4 4.77 8.84 6.48
C ILE A 4 5.99 7.92 6.40
N LEU A 5 5.88 6.81 5.66
CA LEU A 5 6.97 5.86 5.47
C LEU A 5 8.06 6.40 4.52
N VAL A 6 7.68 7.13 3.46
CA VAL A 6 8.64 7.66 2.47
C VAL A 6 9.12 9.08 2.78
N GLY A 7 8.44 9.81 3.67
CA GLY A 7 8.77 11.19 4.05
C GLY A 7 8.40 12.25 3.00
N TYR A 8 7.77 11.87 1.89
CA TYR A 8 7.25 12.77 0.85
C TYR A 8 6.01 12.17 0.19
N TYR A 9 5.21 13.01 -0.46
CA TYR A 9 4.04 12.56 -1.22
C TYR A 9 4.50 11.77 -2.45
N PRO A 10 4.26 10.45 -2.52
CA PRO A 10 4.87 9.59 -3.53
C PRO A 10 4.23 9.72 -4.92
N MET A 11 3.12 10.47 -5.06
CA MET A 11 2.46 10.70 -6.34
C MET A 11 2.87 12.07 -6.90
N LEU A 12 3.42 12.07 -8.11
CA LEU A 12 3.96 13.24 -8.82
C LEU A 12 2.93 14.38 -8.97
N PRO A 13 3.34 15.66 -9.07
CA PRO A 13 2.43 16.81 -9.08
C PRO A 13 1.57 16.97 -10.34
N ASP A 14 1.86 16.22 -11.41
CA ASP A 14 1.12 16.30 -12.67
C ASP A 14 -0.10 15.37 -12.64
N GLN A 15 -1.30 15.94 -12.69
CA GLN A 15 -2.56 15.21 -12.51
C GLN A 15 -2.73 14.05 -13.53
N ALA A 16 -2.23 14.22 -14.75
CA ALA A 16 -2.25 13.16 -15.76
C ALA A 16 -1.24 12.06 -15.42
N ALA A 17 -0.07 12.41 -14.87
CA ALA A 17 0.89 11.43 -14.36
C ALA A 17 0.34 10.65 -13.15
N ILE A 18 -0.43 11.29 -12.25
CA ILE A 18 -1.10 10.61 -11.12
C ILE A 18 -2.11 9.59 -11.65
N VAL A 19 -3.00 9.99 -12.55
CA VAL A 19 -3.97 9.07 -13.16
C VAL A 19 -3.24 7.94 -13.86
N CYS A 20 -2.15 8.24 -14.57
CA CYS A 20 -1.37 7.20 -15.25
C CYS A 20 -0.74 6.20 -14.27
N ALA A 21 -0.11 6.70 -13.21
CA ALA A 21 0.53 5.87 -12.18
C ALA A 21 -0.48 5.00 -11.42
N VAL A 22 -1.65 5.54 -11.07
CA VAL A 22 -2.68 4.80 -10.33
C VAL A 22 -3.47 3.83 -11.22
N CYS A 23 -3.90 4.28 -12.41
CA CYS A 23 -4.73 3.48 -13.30
C CYS A 23 -3.92 2.47 -14.12
N PHE A 24 -2.67 2.79 -14.51
CA PHE A 24 -1.87 1.97 -15.41
C PHE A 24 -0.56 1.47 -14.79
N GLY A 25 0.00 2.17 -13.80
CA GLY A 25 1.19 1.72 -13.07
C GLY A 25 0.96 0.51 -12.18
N GLU A 26 2.08 -0.10 -11.76
CA GLU A 26 2.10 -1.09 -10.69
C GLU A 26 1.84 -0.41 -9.33
N PRO A 27 1.12 -1.08 -8.41
CA PRO A 27 0.97 -0.58 -7.06
C PRO A 27 2.34 -0.44 -6.39
N PRO A 28 2.56 0.61 -5.59
CA PRO A 28 3.84 0.81 -4.93
C PRO A 28 4.12 -0.34 -3.97
N LYS A 29 5.31 -0.92 -4.08
CA LYS A 29 5.78 -2.01 -3.22
C LYS A 29 6.51 -1.41 -2.03
N ALA A 30 6.41 -2.09 -0.88
CA ALA A 30 7.23 -1.73 0.28
C ALA A 30 8.71 -1.92 -0.07
N PRO A 31 9.61 -1.09 0.49
CA PRO A 31 11.05 -1.34 0.42
C PRO A 31 11.42 -2.75 0.89
N GLU A 32 12.49 -3.32 0.35
CA GLU A 32 12.97 -4.65 0.76
C GLU A 32 13.36 -4.72 2.24
N GLU A 33 13.71 -3.57 2.83
CA GLU A 33 14.07 -3.41 4.25
C GLU A 33 12.89 -3.58 5.21
N CYS A 34 11.65 -3.55 4.72
CA CYS A 34 10.46 -3.78 5.53
C CYS A 34 10.27 -5.26 5.89
N SER A 35 9.63 -5.51 7.03
CA SER A 35 9.22 -6.87 7.41
C SER A 35 8.26 -7.47 6.38
N ASP A 36 8.29 -8.79 6.24
CA ASP A 36 7.40 -9.51 5.32
C ASP A 36 5.92 -9.32 5.69
N ASP A 37 5.62 -9.16 6.99
CA ASP A 37 4.28 -8.83 7.46
C ASP A 37 3.81 -7.45 6.99
N LEU A 38 4.69 -6.44 7.02
CA LEU A 38 4.37 -5.10 6.52
C LEU A 38 4.19 -5.10 5.00
N LYS A 39 5.03 -5.84 4.27
CA LYS A 39 4.91 -6.02 2.82
C LYS A 39 3.57 -6.67 2.47
N SER A 40 3.19 -7.73 3.18
CA SER A 40 1.90 -8.42 3.02
C SER A 40 0.71 -7.50 3.32
N PHE A 41 0.78 -6.74 4.42
CA PHE A 41 -0.28 -5.80 4.79
C PHE A 41 -0.48 -4.72 3.71
N MET A 42 0.61 -4.16 3.19
CA MET A 42 0.55 -3.16 2.12
C MET A 42 -0.02 -3.74 0.81
N ASP A 43 0.34 -4.97 0.47
CA ASP A 43 -0.20 -5.64 -0.70
C ASP A 43 -1.73 -5.83 -0.61
N CYS A 44 -2.26 -6.22 0.55
CA CYS A 44 -3.71 -6.30 0.79
C CYS A 44 -4.41 -4.94 0.68
N CYS A 45 -3.76 -3.85 1.09
CA CYS A 45 -4.28 -2.49 1.00
C CYS A 45 -4.31 -1.96 -0.45
N LEU A 46 -3.24 -2.22 -1.20
CA LEU A 46 -2.95 -1.57 -2.48
C LEU A 46 -3.37 -2.40 -3.71
N ARG A 47 -4.21 -3.43 -3.52
CA ARG A 47 -4.82 -4.17 -4.64
C ARG A 47 -5.55 -3.21 -5.58
N LYS A 48 -5.21 -3.33 -6.87
CA LYS A 48 -5.69 -2.46 -7.94
C LYS A 48 -7.18 -2.68 -8.24
N LYS A 49 -7.63 -3.93 -8.23
CA LYS A 49 -9.04 -4.27 -8.36
C LYS A 49 -9.73 -4.09 -7.01
N ALA A 50 -10.80 -3.31 -6.99
CA ALA A 50 -11.57 -3.05 -5.78
C ALA A 50 -12.12 -4.34 -5.14
N SER A 51 -12.48 -5.35 -5.94
CA SER A 51 -12.98 -6.64 -5.46
C SER A 51 -11.92 -7.51 -4.77
N GLU A 52 -10.63 -7.25 -5.01
CA GLU A 52 -9.51 -7.95 -4.38
C GLU A 52 -8.98 -7.20 -3.15
N ARG A 53 -9.43 -5.94 -2.94
CA ARG A 53 -9.02 -5.12 -1.81
C ARG A 53 -9.69 -5.62 -0.55
N TRP A 54 -8.89 -5.79 0.50
CA TRP A 54 -9.42 -6.18 1.80
C TRP A 54 -10.25 -5.05 2.40
N THR A 55 -11.34 -5.43 3.07
CA THR A 55 -12.14 -4.52 3.88
C THR A 55 -11.36 -4.08 5.11
N ALA A 56 -11.75 -2.94 5.71
CA ALA A 56 -11.16 -2.46 6.95
C ALA A 56 -11.17 -3.53 8.06
N SER A 57 -12.28 -4.28 8.19
CA SER A 57 -12.39 -5.37 9.17
C SER A 57 -11.42 -6.52 8.90
N GLN A 58 -11.17 -6.87 7.64
CA GLN A 58 -10.17 -7.89 7.29
C GLN A 58 -8.75 -7.40 7.57
N LEU A 59 -8.44 -6.14 7.24
CA LEU A 59 -7.13 -5.53 7.47
C LEU A 59 -6.79 -5.46 8.97
N LEU A 60 -7.77 -5.14 9.82
CA LEU A 60 -7.60 -5.12 11.29
C LEU A 60 -7.26 -6.49 11.89
N ASN A 61 -7.51 -7.58 11.17
CA ASN A 61 -7.15 -8.93 11.58
C ASN A 61 -5.85 -9.44 10.92
N HIS A 62 -5.12 -8.59 10.20
CA HIS A 62 -3.87 -8.99 9.55
C HIS A 62 -2.74 -9.18 10.59
N PRO A 63 -1.86 -10.19 10.44
CA PRO A 63 -0.76 -10.47 11.36
C PRO A 63 0.08 -9.25 11.72
N PHE A 64 0.38 -8.38 10.76
CA PHE A 64 1.08 -7.09 10.99
C PHE A 64 0.50 -6.22 12.13
N LEU A 65 -0.82 -6.24 12.34
CA LEU A 65 -1.47 -5.45 13.40
C LEU A 65 -1.72 -6.26 14.68
N LEU A 66 -1.60 -7.59 14.61
CA LEU A 66 -1.84 -8.50 15.72
C LEU A 66 -0.55 -8.96 16.41
N HIS A 67 0.56 -9.06 15.66
CA HIS A 67 1.89 -9.27 16.21
C HIS A 67 2.55 -7.90 16.41
N GLN A 68 2.65 -7.48 17.68
CA GLN A 68 3.60 -6.45 18.09
C GLN A 68 4.89 -7.15 18.49
N ASP A 69 5.84 -7.28 17.55
CA ASP A 69 7.26 -7.47 17.87
C ASP A 69 8.02 -6.20 17.48
#